data_AF-J9GCV8-F1
#
_entry.id   AF-J9GCV8-F1
#
_cell.length_a   1.000
_cell.length_b   1.000
_cell.length_c   1.000
_cell.angle_alpha   90.00
_cell.angle_beta   90.00
_cell.angle_gamma   90.00
#
_symmetry.space_group_name_H-M   'P 1'
#
loop_
_entity.id
_entity.type
_entity.pdbx_description
1 polymer ?
#
loop_
_entity_poly.entity_id
_entity_poly.type
_entity_poly.pdbx_seq_one_letter_code
_entity_poly.pdbx_strand_id
1 'polypeptide(L)'
;KNVFDEETGEVIANCNDEITPDLLDRIRLAKVTEIETLFTNELDHGAYISNTLRLDDTPDQLAARIAIYRMMRPGEPPTEDAVEALFNRLFFDPESYDLSRVGRMKVNARFAREGATGAMTLTNEDIIDTMAVLVALRNGQDTVELFDEDGVARTCVVNGVDDIDHLGNRRVRCVGELAENQFRSGLVRVERAVKERLNQAESDGLTPQDLINSKPISAAIREFFGSSQLSQFMDQTNPLSEITHKRRISALGPGGLTRERAGFEVRDVHPTHYGRVCPIETPEGPNIGLINSLALYARLNEYGFLETPYRKVIDGVATKEISYLSAIEEGRYIIAQANAEMDENGRLTQELVSARENGEFVLASPERIQYMDVAPSQIVSCAAALIPFLEHDDANRALMGSNMQRQGVPCLRPEKPVVGTGIERTVAVDSKTTVQARRGGIVDYVDANRVVIRVNDEESIAGETGVDIYNLQKFT
;
A
#
# COMPACT_ATOMS: atom_id res chain seq x y z
N LYS A 1 22.56 35.57 -5.16
CA LYS A 1 23.91 35.63 -4.51
C LYS A 1 24.05 36.96 -3.77
N ASN A 2 24.94 37.06 -2.78
CA ASN A 2 25.31 38.36 -2.21
C ASN A 2 26.10 39.16 -3.25
N VAL A 3 25.89 40.46 -3.31
CA VAL A 3 26.62 41.37 -4.21
C VAL A 3 27.69 42.08 -3.38
N PHE A 4 28.95 41.91 -3.78
CA PHE A 4 30.11 42.49 -3.11
C PHE A 4 30.71 43.59 -3.97
N ASP A 5 31.31 44.58 -3.32
CA ASP A 5 32.21 45.53 -3.98
C ASP A 5 33.59 44.88 -4.19
N GLU A 6 34.08 44.84 -5.42
CA GLU A 6 35.39 44.27 -5.74
C GLU A 6 36.57 45.09 -5.17
N GLU A 7 36.39 46.40 -4.92
CA GLU A 7 37.45 47.27 -4.40
C GLU A 7 37.54 47.23 -2.86
N THR A 8 36.42 47.12 -2.16
CA THR A 8 36.36 47.22 -0.69
C THR A 8 36.06 45.89 0.01
N GLY A 9 35.49 44.91 -0.70
CA GLY A 9 35.03 43.65 -0.13
C GLY A 9 33.77 43.77 0.73
N GLU A 10 33.14 44.94 0.81
CA GLU A 10 31.89 45.14 1.56
C GLU A 10 30.68 44.54 0.83
N VAL A 11 29.71 44.05 1.61
CA VAL A 11 28.44 43.51 1.09
C VAL A 11 27.52 44.69 0.76
N ILE A 12 27.23 44.89 -0.53
CA ILE A 12 26.35 45.95 -1.02
C ILE A 12 24.89 45.56 -0.84
N ALA A 13 24.57 44.30 -1.16
CA ALA A 13 23.23 43.71 -1.07
C ALA A 13 23.32 42.25 -0.58
N ASN A 14 22.46 41.87 0.36
CA ASN A 14 22.34 40.47 0.76
C ASN A 14 21.47 39.70 -0.24
N CYS A 15 21.63 38.38 -0.25
CA CYS A 15 20.76 37.50 -1.01
C CYS A 15 19.31 37.67 -0.53
N ASN A 16 18.35 37.73 -1.47
CA ASN A 16 16.91 37.91 -1.23
C ASN A 16 16.47 39.34 -0.82
N ASP A 17 17.36 40.32 -0.84
CA ASP A 17 17.00 41.74 -0.65
C ASP A 17 16.19 42.28 -1.84
N GLU A 18 15.27 43.20 -1.55
CA GLU A 18 14.48 43.89 -2.57
C GLU A 18 15.30 44.99 -3.25
N ILE A 19 15.22 45.05 -4.58
CA ILE A 19 15.98 46.03 -5.36
C ILE A 19 15.27 47.39 -5.28
N THR A 20 15.77 48.24 -4.37
CA THR A 20 15.33 49.64 -4.24
C THR A 20 16.19 50.60 -5.08
N PRO A 21 15.69 51.81 -5.41
CA PRO A 21 16.47 52.81 -6.16
C PRO A 21 17.82 53.14 -5.49
N ASP A 22 17.85 53.25 -4.16
CA ASP A 22 19.07 53.53 -3.40
C ASP A 22 20.09 52.37 -3.47
N LEU A 23 19.62 51.13 -3.58
CA LEU A 23 20.48 49.97 -3.76
C LEU A 23 21.07 49.94 -5.16
N LEU A 24 20.28 50.26 -6.18
CA LEU A 24 20.71 50.36 -7.58
C LEU A 24 21.82 51.41 -7.76
N ASP A 25 21.71 52.57 -7.11
CA ASP A 25 22.74 53.60 -7.19
C ASP A 25 24.04 53.16 -6.52
N ARG A 26 23.97 52.42 -5.40
CA ARG A 26 25.15 51.81 -4.76
C ARG A 26 25.81 50.76 -5.66
N ILE A 27 25.03 49.90 -6.31
CA ILE A 27 25.53 48.89 -7.25
C ILE A 27 26.23 49.55 -8.44
N ARG A 28 25.68 50.66 -8.96
CA ARG A 28 26.30 51.45 -10.05
C ARG A 28 27.62 52.09 -9.63
N LEU A 29 27.70 52.62 -8.41
CA LEU A 29 28.93 53.18 -7.84
C LEU A 29 30.04 52.13 -7.73
N ALA A 30 29.68 50.91 -7.33
CA ALA A 30 30.58 49.76 -7.25
C ALA A 30 30.90 49.09 -8.61
N LYS A 31 30.37 49.63 -9.72
CA LYS A 31 30.62 49.15 -11.10
C LYS A 31 30.31 47.67 -11.37
N VAL A 32 29.40 47.06 -10.60
CA VAL A 32 28.98 45.68 -10.84
C VAL A 32 28.14 45.60 -12.12
N THR A 33 28.55 44.77 -13.08
CA THR A 33 27.92 44.69 -14.42
C THR A 33 26.82 43.63 -14.52
N GLU A 34 26.84 42.61 -13.65
CA GLU A 34 25.91 41.49 -13.68
C GLU A 34 25.16 41.37 -12.35
N ILE A 35 23.84 41.20 -12.42
CA ILE A 35 22.96 41.04 -11.26
C ILE A 35 22.04 39.85 -11.55
N GLU A 36 22.02 38.87 -10.66
CA GLU A 36 21.08 37.75 -10.72
C GLU A 36 19.80 38.13 -9.98
N THR A 37 18.67 38.12 -10.70
CA THR A 37 17.34 38.38 -10.13
C THR A 37 16.52 37.10 -10.07
N LEU A 38 15.66 36.97 -9.06
CA LEU A 38 14.66 35.91 -9.02
C LEU A 38 13.61 36.14 -10.09
N PHE A 39 13.30 35.11 -10.89
CA PHE A 39 12.16 35.14 -11.79
C PHE A 39 10.90 34.84 -11.00
N THR A 40 10.15 35.88 -10.64
CA THR A 40 8.88 35.77 -9.93
C THR A 40 7.76 36.32 -10.78
N ASN A 41 6.64 35.60 -10.81
CA ASN A 41 5.43 35.97 -11.53
C ASN A 41 4.21 35.61 -10.66
N GLU A 42 3.12 36.36 -10.81
CA GLU A 42 1.90 36.16 -10.02
C GLU A 42 1.12 34.90 -10.40
N LEU A 43 1.40 34.33 -11.59
CA LEU A 43 0.67 33.20 -12.16
C LEU A 43 1.40 31.87 -11.96
N ASP A 44 2.61 31.73 -12.50
CA ASP A 44 3.33 30.45 -12.64
C ASP A 44 4.60 30.34 -11.79
N HIS A 45 5.11 31.45 -11.24
CA HIS A 45 6.33 31.48 -10.43
C HIS A 45 6.17 32.33 -9.17
N GLY A 46 5.37 31.83 -8.22
CA GLY A 46 5.15 32.53 -6.95
C GLY A 46 6.42 32.70 -6.11
N ALA A 47 6.58 33.87 -5.48
CA ALA A 47 7.72 34.22 -4.63
C ALA A 47 7.68 33.53 -3.24
N TYR A 48 7.25 32.27 -3.14
CA TYR A 48 6.99 31.60 -1.87
C TYR A 48 8.25 31.44 -1.01
N ILE A 49 9.32 30.90 -1.59
CA ILE A 49 10.60 30.69 -0.87
C ILE A 49 11.22 32.03 -0.45
N SER A 50 11.19 33.04 -1.33
CA SER A 50 11.64 34.41 -1.02
C SER A 50 10.89 34.98 0.19
N ASN A 51 9.57 34.87 0.22
CA ASN A 51 8.75 35.37 1.32
C ASN A 51 8.98 34.60 2.63
N THR A 52 9.19 33.28 2.55
CA THR A 52 9.52 32.47 3.72
C THR A 52 10.89 32.84 4.29
N LEU A 53 11.91 33.03 3.44
CA LEU A 53 13.24 33.45 3.87
C LEU A 53 13.26 34.84 4.53
N ARG A 54 12.35 35.76 4.15
CA ARG A 54 12.22 37.07 4.82
C ARG A 54 11.67 36.97 6.25
N LEU A 55 10.94 35.90 6.56
CA LEU A 55 10.38 35.65 7.89
C LEU A 55 11.29 34.77 8.76
N ASP A 56 12.35 34.18 8.18
CA ASP A 56 13.27 33.31 8.89
C ASP A 56 14.34 34.14 9.62
N ASP A 57 14.36 34.03 10.94
CA ASP A 57 15.32 34.71 11.81
C ASP A 57 16.64 33.93 11.97
N THR A 58 16.76 32.73 11.38
CA THR A 58 17.94 31.86 11.54
C THR A 58 18.99 32.10 10.45
N PRO A 59 20.19 32.62 10.79
CA PRO A 59 21.17 33.01 9.78
C PRO A 59 22.06 31.86 9.29
N ASP A 60 22.23 30.82 10.09
CA ASP A 60 23.18 29.74 9.85
C ASP A 60 22.64 28.37 10.24
N GLN A 61 23.32 27.33 9.76
CA GLN A 61 22.91 25.94 9.96
C GLN A 61 22.83 25.57 11.45
N LEU A 62 23.74 26.08 12.29
CA LEU A 62 23.73 25.79 13.72
C LEU A 62 22.53 26.43 14.41
N ALA A 63 22.23 27.70 14.12
CA ALA A 63 21.02 28.35 14.66
C ALA A 63 19.74 27.63 14.23
N ALA A 64 19.65 27.20 12.96
CA ALA A 64 18.50 26.44 12.47
C ALA A 64 18.34 25.10 13.21
N ARG A 65 19.43 24.34 13.40
CA ARG A 65 19.40 23.08 14.17
C ARG A 65 19.03 23.32 15.64
N ILE A 66 19.52 24.40 16.26
CA ILE A 66 19.15 24.79 17.63
C ILE A 66 17.65 25.14 17.72
N ALA A 67 17.10 25.83 16.73
CA ALA A 67 15.67 26.15 16.67
C ALA A 67 14.82 24.88 16.61
N ILE A 68 15.20 23.91 15.76
CA ILE A 68 14.56 22.60 15.67
C ILE A 68 14.64 21.86 17.01
N TYR A 69 15.81 21.87 17.67
CA TYR A 69 15.99 21.22 18.96
C TYR A 69 15.07 21.81 20.04
N ARG A 70 14.99 23.14 20.13
CA ARG A 70 14.12 23.84 21.10
C ARG A 70 12.64 23.56 20.86
N MET A 71 12.23 23.40 19.61
CA MET A 71 10.85 23.06 19.25
C MET A 71 10.49 21.65 19.68
N MET A 72 11.38 20.68 19.46
CA MET A 72 11.16 19.28 19.82
C MET A 72 11.31 19.01 21.32
N ARG A 73 12.23 19.72 21.99
CA ARG A 73 12.53 19.58 23.41
C ARG A 73 12.48 20.94 24.12
N PRO A 74 11.28 21.46 24.38
CA PRO A 74 11.13 22.75 25.05
C PRO A 74 11.68 22.67 26.48
N GLY A 75 12.71 23.47 26.78
CA GLY A 75 13.28 23.62 28.13
C GLY A 75 14.62 22.89 28.38
N GLU A 76 15.09 22.05 27.46
CA GLU A 76 16.44 21.48 27.55
C GLU A 76 17.48 22.44 26.94
N PRO A 77 18.63 22.68 27.60
CA PRO A 77 19.69 23.51 27.03
C PRO A 77 20.30 22.81 25.80
N PRO A 78 20.40 23.49 24.65
CA PRO A 78 20.99 22.90 23.44
C PRO A 78 22.51 22.86 23.56
N THR A 79 23.10 21.67 23.56
CA THR A 79 24.54 21.47 23.28
C THR A 79 24.74 21.08 21.83
N GLU A 80 25.85 21.47 21.23
CA GLU A 80 26.14 21.24 19.80
C GLU A 80 26.02 19.74 19.43
N ASP A 81 26.65 18.87 20.22
CA ASP A 81 26.58 17.41 20.03
C ASP A 81 25.15 16.86 20.12
N ALA A 82 24.36 17.33 21.09
CA ALA A 82 22.99 16.85 21.28
C ALA A 82 22.05 17.30 20.16
N VAL A 83 22.28 18.52 19.66
CA VAL A 83 21.53 19.10 18.54
C VAL A 83 21.82 18.34 17.25
N GLU A 84 23.09 18.08 16.95
CA GLU A 84 23.49 17.32 15.76
C GLU A 84 23.02 15.87 15.82
N ALA A 85 23.20 15.21 16.97
CA ALA A 85 22.74 13.85 17.17
C ALA A 85 21.21 13.72 17.03
N LEU A 86 20.45 14.68 17.56
CA LEU A 86 18.99 14.68 17.42
C LEU A 86 18.58 14.84 15.95
N PHE A 87 19.18 15.80 15.23
CA PHE A 87 18.84 16.06 13.84
C PHE A 87 19.11 14.85 12.95
N ASN A 88 20.30 14.25 13.07
CA ASN A 88 20.66 13.04 12.31
C ASN A 88 19.71 11.88 12.63
N ARG A 89 19.36 11.71 13.91
CA ARG A 89 18.45 10.66 14.36
C ARG A 89 17.02 10.81 13.84
N LEU A 90 16.57 12.02 13.49
CA LEU A 90 15.18 12.21 13.05
C LEU A 90 14.90 11.59 11.67
N PHE A 91 15.83 11.74 10.72
CA PHE A 91 15.56 11.42 9.31
C PHE A 91 16.66 10.60 8.62
N PHE A 92 17.89 10.65 9.12
CA PHE A 92 19.08 10.12 8.42
C PHE A 92 19.66 8.86 9.07
N ASP A 93 19.25 8.54 10.30
CA ASP A 93 19.70 7.36 11.04
C ASP A 93 18.82 6.13 10.70
N PRO A 94 19.41 5.04 10.15
CA PRO A 94 18.68 3.81 9.82
C PRO A 94 18.08 3.08 11.02
N GLU A 95 18.56 3.32 12.25
CA GLU A 95 17.99 2.67 13.45
C GLU A 95 16.64 3.27 13.85
N SER A 96 16.42 4.56 13.58
CA SER A 96 15.21 5.30 13.98
C SER A 96 14.26 5.60 12.83
N TYR A 97 14.76 5.67 11.59
CA TYR A 97 13.96 6.02 10.43
C TYR A 97 14.14 4.99 9.29
N ASP A 98 13.03 4.41 8.85
CA ASP A 98 13.00 3.41 7.77
C ASP A 98 11.76 3.65 6.90
N LEU A 99 11.96 4.13 5.67
CA LEU A 99 10.92 4.26 4.64
C LEU A 99 10.38 2.90 4.20
N SER A 100 11.11 1.82 4.49
CA SER A 100 10.97 0.50 3.88
C SER A 100 11.15 0.51 2.36
N ARG A 101 11.25 -0.69 1.78
CA ARG A 101 11.30 -0.89 0.33
C ARG A 101 10.13 -0.23 -0.40
N VAL A 102 8.95 -0.22 0.22
CA VAL A 102 7.73 0.33 -0.40
C VAL A 102 7.74 1.85 -0.39
N GLY A 103 8.12 2.48 0.73
CA GLY A 103 8.18 3.93 0.82
C GLY A 103 9.23 4.50 -0.14
N ARG A 104 10.41 3.88 -0.21
CA ARG A 104 11.45 4.30 -1.17
C ARG A 104 10.99 4.14 -2.62
N MET A 105 10.39 3.01 -2.98
CA MET A 105 9.83 2.81 -4.32
C MET A 105 8.78 3.87 -4.67
N LYS A 106 7.93 4.25 -3.71
CA LYS A 106 6.92 5.31 -3.90
C LYS A 106 7.53 6.70 -4.06
N VAL A 107 8.51 7.06 -3.24
CA VAL A 107 9.24 8.32 -3.34
C VAL A 107 9.92 8.43 -4.71
N ASN A 108 10.65 7.39 -5.11
CA ASN A 108 11.32 7.36 -6.41
C ASN A 108 10.32 7.45 -7.57
N ALA A 109 9.23 6.68 -7.51
CA ALA A 109 8.18 6.72 -8.54
C ALA A 109 7.49 8.09 -8.62
N ARG A 110 7.32 8.78 -7.48
CA ARG A 110 6.72 10.12 -7.45
C ARG A 110 7.65 11.16 -8.08
N PHE A 111 8.94 11.10 -7.82
CA PHE A 111 9.94 12.03 -8.37
C PHE A 111 10.52 11.60 -9.72
N ALA A 112 9.86 10.65 -10.41
CA ALA A 112 10.29 10.11 -11.70
C ALA A 112 11.75 9.62 -11.72
N ARG A 113 12.26 9.12 -10.58
CA ARG A 113 13.62 8.59 -10.46
C ARG A 113 13.70 7.18 -11.02
N GLU A 114 14.81 6.87 -11.68
CA GLU A 114 15.06 5.52 -12.19
C GLU A 114 15.33 4.54 -11.04
N GLY A 115 14.55 3.45 -11.00
CA GLY A 115 14.74 2.36 -10.04
C GLY A 115 13.86 2.42 -8.79
N ALA A 116 13.44 1.25 -8.33
CA ALA A 116 12.59 1.08 -7.15
C ALA A 116 13.36 0.96 -5.82
N THR A 117 14.70 0.99 -5.87
CA THR A 117 15.57 0.75 -4.73
C THR A 117 16.42 1.98 -4.42
N GLY A 118 16.80 2.16 -3.16
CA GLY A 118 17.64 3.27 -2.72
C GLY A 118 17.87 3.22 -1.21
N ALA A 119 18.41 4.31 -0.65
CA ALA A 119 18.57 4.45 0.79
C ALA A 119 17.22 4.35 1.53
N MET A 120 17.18 3.67 2.67
CA MET A 120 15.94 3.52 3.45
C MET A 120 15.64 4.72 4.34
N THR A 121 16.63 5.59 4.55
CA THR A 121 16.48 6.89 5.22
C THR A 121 16.15 7.99 4.21
N LEU A 122 15.75 9.17 4.68
CA LEU A 122 15.57 10.33 3.81
C LEU A 122 16.94 10.88 3.38
N THR A 123 16.97 11.46 2.18
CA THR A 123 18.12 12.19 1.64
C THR A 123 17.79 13.67 1.52
N ASN A 124 18.81 14.52 1.43
CA ASN A 124 18.60 15.95 1.20
C ASN A 124 17.85 16.21 -0.11
N GLU A 125 18.16 15.43 -1.16
CA GLU A 125 17.44 15.48 -2.44
C GLU A 125 15.95 15.17 -2.28
N ASP A 126 15.57 14.17 -1.47
CA ASP A 126 14.16 13.86 -1.21
C ASP A 126 13.41 15.07 -0.65
N ILE A 127 14.03 15.83 0.25
CA ILE A 127 13.42 16.99 0.90
C ILE A 127 13.30 18.15 -0.10
N ILE A 128 14.37 18.43 -0.86
CA ILE A 128 14.38 19.50 -1.86
C ILE A 128 13.37 19.22 -2.96
N ASP A 129 13.31 18.00 -3.49
CA ASP A 129 12.34 17.59 -4.51
C ASP A 129 10.90 17.69 -3.99
N THR A 130 10.68 17.29 -2.74
CA THR A 130 9.35 17.45 -2.10
C THR A 130 8.93 18.92 -2.08
N MET A 131 9.85 19.82 -1.71
CA MET A 131 9.57 21.27 -1.70
C MET A 131 9.32 21.80 -3.11
N ALA A 132 10.11 21.38 -4.10
CA ALA A 132 9.96 21.80 -5.49
C ALA A 132 8.61 21.36 -6.07
N VAL A 133 8.21 20.09 -5.85
CA VAL A 133 6.91 19.58 -6.29
C VAL A 133 5.75 20.29 -5.57
N LEU A 134 5.91 20.62 -4.28
CA LEU A 134 4.88 21.36 -3.54
C LEU A 134 4.70 22.79 -4.09
N VAL A 135 5.78 23.48 -4.43
CA VAL A 135 5.74 24.80 -5.08
C VAL A 135 5.11 24.71 -6.46
N ALA A 136 5.49 23.73 -7.27
CA ALA A 136 4.92 23.49 -8.60
C ALA A 136 3.40 23.22 -8.53
N LEU A 137 2.97 22.40 -7.56
CA LEU A 137 1.56 22.14 -7.30
C LEU A 137 0.80 23.42 -6.92
N ARG A 138 1.42 24.30 -6.13
CA ARG A 138 0.82 25.59 -5.76
C ARG A 138 0.71 26.56 -6.94
N ASN A 139 1.70 26.55 -7.83
CA ASN A 139 1.70 27.31 -9.08
C ASN A 139 0.73 26.73 -10.14
N GLY A 140 0.17 25.54 -9.92
CA GLY A 140 -0.69 24.86 -10.89
C GLY A 140 0.07 24.36 -12.12
N GLN A 141 1.37 24.05 -11.97
CA GLN A 141 2.20 23.50 -13.03
C GLN A 141 1.99 21.98 -13.13
N ASP A 142 1.79 21.48 -14.35
CA ASP A 142 1.64 20.04 -14.61
C ASP A 142 3.00 19.29 -14.57
N THR A 143 4.11 20.01 -14.73
CA THR A 143 5.46 19.41 -14.73
C THR A 143 6.46 20.30 -14.01
N VAL A 144 7.42 19.69 -13.32
CA VAL A 144 8.55 20.37 -12.70
C VAL A 144 9.85 19.70 -13.11
N GLU A 145 10.86 20.51 -13.44
CA GLU A 145 12.23 20.03 -13.64
C GLU A 145 12.91 19.93 -12.27
N LEU A 146 13.30 18.72 -11.90
CA LEU A 146 14.10 18.43 -10.72
C LEU A 146 15.55 18.19 -11.16
N PHE A 147 16.51 18.48 -10.28
CA PHE A 147 17.94 18.32 -10.57
C PHE A 147 18.56 17.37 -9.56
N ASP A 148 19.31 16.40 -10.07
CA ASP A 148 20.11 15.47 -9.26
C ASP A 148 21.37 16.17 -8.72
N GLU A 149 22.05 15.58 -7.73
CA GLU A 149 23.36 16.07 -7.24
C GLU A 149 24.40 16.25 -8.37
N ASP A 150 24.31 15.44 -9.43
CA ASP A 150 25.17 15.52 -10.62
C ASP A 150 24.71 16.59 -11.65
N GLY A 151 23.63 17.33 -11.37
CA GLY A 151 23.07 18.36 -12.25
C GLY A 151 22.25 17.82 -13.43
N VAL A 152 21.90 16.52 -13.41
CA VAL A 152 21.03 15.93 -14.42
C VAL A 152 19.59 16.37 -14.17
N ALA A 153 18.95 16.97 -15.18
CA ALA A 153 17.57 17.39 -15.11
C ALA A 153 16.63 16.21 -15.37
N ARG A 154 15.63 16.03 -14.52
CA ARG A 154 14.54 15.05 -14.65
C ARG A 154 13.18 15.76 -14.62
N THR A 155 12.32 15.46 -15.59
CA THR A 155 10.98 16.03 -15.64
C THR A 155 10.01 15.17 -14.82
N CYS A 156 9.50 15.73 -13.74
CA CYS A 156 8.49 15.10 -12.90
C CYS A 156 7.10 15.62 -13.28
N VAL A 157 6.14 14.73 -13.48
CA VAL A 157 4.73 15.10 -13.73
C VAL A 157 4.02 15.30 -12.40
N VAL A 158 3.48 16.49 -12.20
CA VAL A 158 2.73 16.91 -11.01
C VAL A 158 1.24 16.76 -11.35
N ASN A 159 0.73 15.53 -11.29
CA ASN A 159 -0.67 15.19 -11.58
C ASN A 159 -1.63 15.67 -10.47
N GLY A 160 -1.74 16.98 -10.28
CA GLY A 160 -2.61 17.58 -9.27
C GLY A 160 -2.35 17.07 -7.84
N VAL A 161 -3.36 17.22 -6.99
CA VAL A 161 -3.33 16.73 -5.61
C VAL A 161 -3.59 15.23 -5.62
N ASP A 162 -2.75 14.47 -4.92
CA ASP A 162 -2.91 13.02 -4.83
C ASP A 162 -4.15 12.63 -4.03
N ASP A 163 -4.92 11.68 -4.55
CA ASP A 163 -6.07 11.09 -3.86
C ASP A 163 -5.61 10.02 -2.85
N ILE A 164 -5.96 10.21 -1.57
CA ILE A 164 -5.62 9.31 -0.47
C ILE A 164 -6.43 7.99 -0.50
N ASP A 165 -7.59 7.99 -1.17
CA ASP A 165 -8.49 6.84 -1.28
C ASP A 165 -8.11 5.91 -2.43
N HIS A 166 -7.34 6.41 -3.39
CA HIS A 166 -6.81 5.61 -4.50
C HIS A 166 -6.03 4.39 -3.96
N LEU A 167 -6.39 3.16 -4.38
CA LEU A 167 -5.71 1.93 -3.92
C LEU A 167 -4.23 1.84 -4.28
N GLY A 168 -3.74 2.69 -5.17
CA GLY A 168 -2.31 2.90 -5.38
C GLY A 168 -1.62 3.51 -4.16
N ASN A 169 -2.32 4.25 -3.30
CA ASN A 169 -1.79 4.91 -2.10
C ASN A 169 -2.16 4.17 -0.81
N ARG A 170 -3.04 3.16 -0.90
CA ARG A 170 -3.42 2.28 0.20
C ARG A 170 -2.81 0.90 0.03
N ARG A 171 -2.15 0.43 1.08
CA ARG A 171 -1.45 -0.86 1.09
C ARG A 171 -2.07 -1.80 2.11
N VAL A 172 -2.20 -3.06 1.75
CA VAL A 172 -2.66 -4.11 2.67
C VAL A 172 -1.44 -4.69 3.38
N ARG A 173 -1.48 -4.72 4.72
CA ARG A 173 -0.49 -5.40 5.53
C ARG A 173 -0.99 -6.80 5.90
N CYS A 174 -0.20 -7.82 5.58
CA CYS A 174 -0.49 -9.19 5.98
C CYS A 174 -0.05 -9.46 7.42
N VAL A 175 -0.54 -10.58 7.97
CA VAL A 175 -0.15 -11.05 9.32
C VAL A 175 1.36 -11.18 9.47
N GLY A 176 2.06 -11.65 8.43
CA GLY A 176 3.53 -11.81 8.45
C GLY A 176 4.28 -10.50 8.72
N GLU A 177 3.93 -9.42 8.02
CA GLU A 177 4.56 -8.11 8.21
C GLU A 177 4.23 -7.50 9.57
N LEU A 178 2.98 -7.61 10.02
CA LEU A 178 2.59 -7.12 11.34
C LEU A 178 3.33 -7.88 12.45
N ALA A 179 3.45 -9.20 12.31
CA ALA A 179 4.21 -10.03 13.24
C ALA A 179 5.71 -9.71 13.19
N GLU A 180 6.28 -9.47 12.01
CA GLU A 180 7.68 -9.04 11.84
C GLU A 180 7.95 -7.74 12.59
N ASN A 181 7.09 -6.74 12.45
CA ASN A 181 7.24 -5.46 13.14
C ASN A 181 7.22 -5.63 14.67
N GLN A 182 6.32 -6.47 15.18
CA GLN A 182 6.26 -6.75 16.62
C GLN A 182 7.49 -7.54 17.09
N PHE A 183 7.95 -8.50 16.29
CA PHE A 183 9.18 -9.25 16.54
C PHE A 183 10.41 -8.32 16.56
N ARG A 184 10.52 -7.40 15.60
CA ARG A 184 11.58 -6.38 15.52
C ARG A 184 11.58 -5.49 16.77
N SER A 185 10.41 -5.04 17.23
CA SER A 185 10.30 -4.29 18.49
C SER A 185 10.75 -5.09 19.72
N GLY A 186 10.55 -6.42 19.70
CA GLY A 186 11.06 -7.35 20.70
C GLY A 186 12.59 -7.47 20.64
N LEU A 187 13.15 -7.55 19.44
CA LEU A 187 14.60 -7.63 19.21
C LEU A 187 15.32 -6.35 19.66
N VAL A 188 14.81 -5.16 19.35
CA VAL A 188 15.40 -3.88 19.80
C VAL A 188 15.49 -3.83 21.33
N ARG A 189 14.49 -4.37 22.05
CA ARG A 189 14.53 -4.49 23.51
C ARG A 189 15.59 -5.46 24.00
N VAL A 190 15.74 -6.61 23.33
CA VAL A 190 16.78 -7.59 23.67
C VAL A 190 18.17 -7.02 23.38
N GLU A 191 18.35 -6.36 22.24
CA GLU A 191 19.59 -5.72 21.84
C GLU A 191 20.06 -4.70 22.87
N ARG A 192 19.16 -3.82 23.34
CA ARG A 192 19.47 -2.85 24.39
C ARG A 192 19.95 -3.53 25.67
N ALA A 193 19.26 -4.59 26.11
CA ALA A 193 19.63 -5.33 27.31
C ALA A 193 20.99 -6.06 27.15
N VAL A 194 21.28 -6.57 25.95
CA VAL A 194 22.56 -7.20 25.61
C VAL A 194 23.68 -6.16 25.61
N LYS A 195 23.50 -5.01 24.95
CA LYS A 195 24.47 -3.90 24.93
C LYS A 195 24.79 -3.42 26.35
N GLU A 196 23.78 -3.27 27.21
CA GLU A 196 23.96 -2.87 28.61
C GLU A 196 24.75 -3.90 29.42
N ARG A 197 24.44 -5.19 29.26
CA ARG A 197 25.17 -6.28 29.94
C ARG A 197 26.60 -6.43 29.47
N LEU A 198 26.86 -6.27 28.17
CA LEU A 198 28.22 -6.32 27.62
C LEU A 198 29.08 -5.16 28.15
N ASN A 199 28.50 -3.98 28.34
CA ASN A 199 29.20 -2.82 28.90
C ASN A 199 29.50 -2.96 30.40
N GLN A 200 28.71 -3.75 31.14
CA GLN A 200 28.88 -3.98 32.58
C GLN A 200 29.77 -5.19 32.92
N ALA A 201 29.98 -6.11 31.97
CA ALA A 201 30.67 -7.37 32.24
C ALA A 201 32.19 -7.21 32.23
N GLU A 202 32.84 -7.43 33.38
CA GLU A 202 34.26 -7.78 33.43
C GLU A 202 34.44 -9.16 32.80
N SER A 203 35.16 -9.20 31.67
CA SER A 203 35.22 -10.34 30.76
C SER A 203 36.00 -11.52 31.33
N ASP A 204 35.29 -12.51 31.90
CA ASP A 204 35.68 -13.92 31.75
C ASP A 204 34.48 -14.88 31.93
N GLY A 205 34.22 -15.72 30.92
CA GLY A 205 33.29 -16.85 31.01
C GLY A 205 31.83 -16.64 30.60
N LEU A 206 31.44 -15.48 30.06
CA LEU A 206 30.06 -15.24 29.59
C LEU A 206 29.73 -16.01 28.31
N THR A 207 28.67 -16.82 28.36
CA THR A 207 28.16 -17.50 27.16
C THR A 207 27.05 -16.68 26.49
N PRO A 208 26.85 -16.77 25.17
CA PRO A 208 25.76 -16.06 24.48
C PRO A 208 24.36 -16.39 25.02
N GLN A 209 24.17 -17.57 25.60
CA GLN A 209 22.89 -17.99 26.21
C GLN A 209 22.55 -17.14 27.45
N ASP A 210 23.55 -16.68 28.19
CA ASP A 210 23.36 -15.84 29.38
C ASP A 210 22.96 -14.40 29.03
N LEU A 211 23.32 -13.95 27.82
CA LEU A 211 23.02 -12.62 27.32
C LEU A 211 21.60 -12.51 26.76
N ILE A 212 21.08 -13.58 26.14
CA ILE A 212 19.81 -13.57 25.43
C ILE A 212 18.66 -14.01 26.34
N ASN A 213 17.71 -13.10 26.59
CA ASN A 213 16.45 -13.41 27.26
C ASN A 213 15.31 -13.46 26.24
N SER A 214 14.58 -14.58 26.18
CA SER A 214 13.45 -14.78 25.26
C SER A 214 12.13 -14.16 25.74
N LYS A 215 12.03 -13.76 27.02
CA LYS A 215 10.80 -13.18 27.59
C LYS A 215 10.32 -11.92 26.87
N PRO A 216 11.17 -10.91 26.56
CA PRO A 216 10.73 -9.70 25.87
C PRO A 216 10.13 -9.98 24.49
N ILE A 217 10.74 -10.91 23.73
CA ILE A 217 10.28 -11.31 22.40
C ILE A 217 8.93 -12.02 22.53
N SER A 218 8.84 -13.03 23.41
CA SER A 218 7.62 -13.81 23.60
C SER A 218 6.45 -12.96 24.11
N ALA A 219 6.74 -11.97 24.96
CA ALA A 219 5.75 -11.02 25.46
C ALA A 219 5.19 -10.15 24.33
N ALA A 220 6.05 -9.59 23.47
CA ALA A 220 5.61 -8.76 22.34
C ALA A 220 4.70 -9.54 21.36
N ILE A 221 5.08 -10.77 21.04
CA ILE A 221 4.25 -11.64 20.17
C ILE A 221 2.93 -12.00 20.84
N ARG A 222 2.95 -12.37 22.13
CA ARG A 222 1.73 -12.75 22.86
C ARG A 222 0.77 -11.57 23.00
N GLU A 223 1.29 -10.38 23.25
CA GLU A 223 0.50 -9.15 23.27
C GLU A 223 -0.16 -8.91 21.90
N PHE A 224 0.60 -9.01 20.81
CA PHE A 224 0.03 -8.86 19.47
C PHE A 224 -1.10 -9.84 19.17
N PHE A 225 -0.92 -11.15 19.39
CA PHE A 225 -1.98 -12.13 19.11
C PHE A 225 -3.10 -12.15 20.16
N GLY A 226 -2.85 -11.65 21.38
CA GLY A 226 -3.81 -11.69 22.48
C GLY A 226 -4.70 -10.46 22.60
N SER A 227 -4.18 -9.26 22.34
CA SER A 227 -4.89 -7.99 22.58
C SER A 227 -5.07 -7.11 21.34
N SER A 228 -4.46 -7.44 20.20
CA SER A 228 -4.63 -6.65 18.98
C SER A 228 -6.06 -6.67 18.47
N GLN A 229 -6.56 -5.52 18.03
CA GLN A 229 -7.89 -5.37 17.39
C GLN A 229 -8.02 -6.21 16.11
N LEU A 230 -6.89 -6.54 15.47
CA LEU A 230 -6.84 -7.36 14.24
C LEU A 230 -6.83 -8.87 14.55
N SER A 231 -6.52 -9.26 15.79
CA SER A 231 -6.58 -10.65 16.25
C SER A 231 -7.96 -10.93 16.81
N GLN A 232 -8.88 -11.33 15.95
CA GLN A 232 -10.28 -11.57 16.28
C GLN A 232 -10.60 -13.07 16.36
N PHE A 233 -11.60 -13.43 17.16
CA PHE A 233 -12.14 -14.79 17.11
C PHE A 233 -12.73 -15.05 15.74
N MET A 234 -12.36 -16.17 15.14
CA MET A 234 -12.82 -16.51 13.80
C MET A 234 -14.33 -16.79 13.79
N ASP A 235 -15.08 -16.03 13.01
CA ASP A 235 -16.45 -16.36 12.59
C ASP A 235 -16.52 -17.79 11.99
N GLN A 236 -17.07 -18.74 12.75
CA GLN A 236 -17.13 -20.17 12.40
C GLN A 236 -18.58 -20.68 12.24
N THR A 237 -19.54 -19.77 11.99
CA THR A 237 -20.95 -20.16 11.84
C THR A 237 -21.17 -21.13 10.68
N ASN A 238 -20.52 -20.88 9.54
CA ASN A 238 -20.56 -21.73 8.37
C ASN A 238 -19.27 -21.57 7.53
N PRO A 239 -19.01 -22.46 6.54
CA PRO A 239 -17.78 -22.41 5.73
C PRO A 239 -17.56 -21.08 4.98
N LEU A 240 -18.64 -20.42 4.54
CA LEU A 240 -18.57 -19.13 3.87
C LEU A 240 -18.11 -18.03 4.82
N SER A 241 -18.65 -18.00 6.04
CA SER A 241 -18.28 -17.07 7.10
C SER A 241 -16.80 -17.16 7.42
N GLU A 242 -16.25 -18.39 7.48
CA GLU A 242 -14.83 -18.62 7.72
C GLU A 242 -13.94 -18.05 6.60
N ILE A 243 -14.24 -18.36 5.33
CA ILE A 243 -13.45 -17.85 4.19
C ILE A 243 -13.53 -16.33 4.12
N THR A 244 -14.73 -15.77 4.19
CA THR A 244 -14.96 -14.32 4.06
C THR A 244 -14.25 -13.56 5.19
N HIS A 245 -14.23 -14.11 6.41
CA HIS A 245 -13.48 -13.51 7.51
C HIS A 245 -11.97 -13.52 7.26
N LYS A 246 -11.40 -14.61 6.73
CA LYS A 246 -9.97 -14.69 6.37
C LYS A 246 -9.60 -13.75 5.22
N ARG A 247 -10.54 -13.41 4.34
CA ARG A 247 -10.36 -12.53 3.17
C ARG A 247 -10.79 -11.07 3.43
N ARG A 248 -11.03 -10.72 4.70
CA ARG A 248 -11.47 -9.38 5.12
C ARG A 248 -10.29 -8.40 5.19
N ILE A 249 -10.49 -7.19 4.70
CA ILE A 249 -9.57 -6.06 4.83
C ILE A 249 -10.20 -5.04 5.79
N SER A 250 -9.38 -4.46 6.67
CA SER A 250 -9.79 -3.45 7.64
C SER A 250 -8.92 -2.20 7.53
N ALA A 251 -9.55 -1.03 7.42
CA ALA A 251 -8.88 0.26 7.57
C ALA A 251 -8.64 0.64 9.04
N LEU A 252 -9.25 -0.10 9.97
CA LEU A 252 -9.08 0.06 11.42
C LEU A 252 -7.88 -0.73 11.93
N GLY A 253 -7.21 -0.23 12.96
CA GLY A 253 -6.13 -0.93 13.67
C GLY A 253 -4.88 -0.05 13.86
N PRO A 254 -3.77 -0.62 14.36
CA PRO A 254 -2.54 0.12 14.59
C PRO A 254 -1.96 0.64 13.26
N GLY A 255 -1.81 1.96 13.16
CA GLY A 255 -1.35 2.64 11.93
C GLY A 255 -2.45 2.87 10.88
N GLY A 256 -3.70 2.52 11.20
CA GLY A 256 -4.87 2.81 10.36
C GLY A 256 -5.72 3.97 10.91
N LEU A 257 -6.96 4.05 10.43
CA LEU A 257 -7.93 5.07 10.86
C LEU A 257 -8.63 4.64 12.16
N THR A 258 -9.03 5.62 12.96
CA THR A 258 -10.02 5.40 14.03
C THR A 258 -11.42 5.69 13.51
N ARG A 259 -12.43 5.04 14.09
CA ARG A 259 -13.83 5.18 13.65
C ARG A 259 -14.33 6.63 13.65
N GLU A 260 -13.89 7.42 14.62
CA GLU A 260 -14.29 8.82 14.79
C GLU A 260 -13.60 9.77 13.81
N ARG A 261 -12.39 9.42 13.35
CA ARG A 261 -11.63 10.21 12.36
C ARG A 261 -11.96 9.85 10.92
N ALA A 262 -12.65 8.73 10.70
CA ALA A 262 -13.05 8.29 9.38
C ALA A 262 -14.23 9.12 8.86
N GLY A 263 -13.93 10.09 7.99
CA GLY A 263 -14.91 10.90 7.27
C GLY A 263 -15.74 10.10 6.27
N PHE A 264 -16.53 10.82 5.46
CA PHE A 264 -17.37 10.22 4.44
C PHE A 264 -16.55 9.66 3.26
N GLU A 265 -15.56 10.41 2.78
CA GLU A 265 -14.72 10.10 1.62
C GLU A 265 -14.08 8.70 1.73
N VAL A 266 -13.45 8.41 2.87
CA VAL A 266 -12.77 7.13 3.10
C VAL A 266 -13.70 5.91 3.20
N ARG A 267 -15.01 6.12 3.33
CA ARG A 267 -16.03 5.07 3.39
C ARG A 267 -16.70 4.83 2.03
N ASP A 268 -16.54 5.75 1.09
CA ASP A 268 -17.16 5.67 -0.21
C ASP A 268 -16.45 4.64 -1.11
N VAL A 269 -17.14 4.22 -2.16
CA VAL A 269 -16.58 3.30 -3.15
C VAL A 269 -15.76 4.09 -4.16
N HIS A 270 -14.46 3.87 -4.16
CA HIS A 270 -13.55 4.49 -5.12
C HIS A 270 -13.46 3.62 -6.41
N PRO A 271 -13.36 4.21 -7.63
CA PRO A 271 -13.26 3.47 -8.89
C PRO A 271 -12.16 2.39 -8.92
N THR A 272 -11.02 2.65 -8.29
CA THR A 272 -9.91 1.68 -8.18
C THR A 272 -10.24 0.41 -7.40
N HIS A 273 -11.34 0.37 -6.64
CA HIS A 273 -11.83 -0.84 -5.99
C HIS A 273 -12.21 -1.93 -6.99
N TYR A 274 -12.50 -1.55 -8.24
CA TYR A 274 -12.89 -2.46 -9.30
C TYR A 274 -11.93 -3.66 -9.41
N GLY A 275 -12.49 -4.87 -9.27
CA GLY A 275 -11.74 -6.13 -9.35
C GLY A 275 -10.81 -6.42 -8.16
N ARG A 276 -10.73 -5.53 -7.16
CA ARG A 276 -9.78 -5.62 -6.03
C ARG A 276 -10.48 -5.76 -4.69
N VAL A 277 -11.45 -4.88 -4.45
CA VAL A 277 -12.25 -4.81 -3.22
C VAL A 277 -13.71 -4.88 -3.62
N CYS A 278 -14.47 -5.75 -2.98
CA CYS A 278 -15.89 -5.89 -3.27
C CYS A 278 -16.65 -4.64 -2.83
N PRO A 279 -17.42 -3.99 -3.72
CA PRO A 279 -18.21 -2.80 -3.37
C PRO A 279 -19.50 -3.15 -2.59
N ILE A 280 -19.90 -4.41 -2.56
CA ILE A 280 -21.17 -4.87 -1.95
C ILE A 280 -20.95 -5.39 -0.53
N GLU A 281 -19.90 -6.20 -0.31
CA GLU A 281 -19.70 -6.89 0.97
C GLU A 281 -18.94 -5.99 1.97
N THR A 282 -19.71 -5.24 2.75
CA THR A 282 -19.28 -4.45 3.91
C THR A 282 -20.30 -4.62 5.05
N PRO A 283 -19.89 -4.58 6.33
CA PRO A 283 -20.85 -4.58 7.43
C PRO A 283 -21.70 -3.30 7.40
N GLU A 284 -22.96 -3.45 7.82
CA GLU A 284 -23.87 -2.34 8.02
C GLU A 284 -23.51 -1.55 9.30
N GLY A 285 -23.96 -0.29 9.35
CA GLY A 285 -23.82 0.56 10.53
C GLY A 285 -22.47 1.27 10.63
N PRO A 286 -21.89 1.44 11.84
CA PRO A 286 -20.75 2.34 12.06
C PRO A 286 -19.47 2.01 11.28
N ASN A 287 -19.31 0.75 10.86
CA ASN A 287 -18.12 0.25 10.18
C ASN A 287 -18.26 0.19 8.65
N ILE A 288 -19.34 0.71 8.08
CA ILE A 288 -19.56 0.73 6.63
C ILE A 288 -18.38 1.38 5.91
N GLY A 289 -17.86 0.72 4.86
CA GLY A 289 -16.72 1.17 4.06
C GLY A 289 -15.34 1.03 4.73
N LEU A 290 -15.29 0.82 6.04
CA LEU A 290 -14.04 0.65 6.81
C LEU A 290 -13.58 -0.81 6.87
N ILE A 291 -14.50 -1.73 6.65
CA ILE A 291 -14.26 -3.16 6.58
C ILE A 291 -14.81 -3.63 5.25
N ASN A 292 -13.94 -4.14 4.39
CA ASN A 292 -14.33 -4.61 3.07
C ASN A 292 -13.82 -6.03 2.86
N SER A 293 -14.35 -6.69 1.82
CA SER A 293 -13.93 -8.04 1.44
C SER A 293 -13.09 -7.99 0.16
N LEU A 294 -12.06 -8.83 0.08
CA LEU A 294 -11.32 -9.03 -1.16
C LEU A 294 -12.23 -9.55 -2.27
N ALA A 295 -12.10 -8.99 -3.47
CA ALA A 295 -12.77 -9.53 -4.65
C ALA A 295 -12.23 -10.95 -4.99
N LEU A 296 -12.94 -11.69 -5.85
CA LEU A 296 -12.63 -13.11 -6.14
C LEU A 296 -11.19 -13.33 -6.60
N TYR A 297 -10.76 -12.62 -7.65
CA TYR A 297 -9.46 -12.81 -8.28
C TYR A 297 -8.37 -11.84 -7.79
N ALA A 298 -8.70 -10.97 -6.84
CA ALA A 298 -7.77 -10.02 -6.27
C ALA A 298 -6.62 -10.73 -5.56
N ARG A 299 -5.40 -10.24 -5.74
CA ARG A 299 -4.21 -10.70 -5.03
C ARG A 299 -3.33 -9.53 -4.61
N LEU A 300 -2.34 -9.81 -3.76
CA LEU A 300 -1.35 -8.83 -3.34
C LEU A 300 -0.07 -8.99 -4.15
N ASN A 301 0.52 -7.86 -4.55
CA ASN A 301 1.85 -7.84 -5.14
C ASN A 301 2.95 -7.99 -4.07
N GLU A 302 4.20 -8.10 -4.51
CA GLU A 302 5.36 -8.17 -3.61
C GLU A 302 5.47 -6.96 -2.68
N TYR A 303 4.90 -5.82 -3.07
CA TYR A 303 4.86 -4.59 -2.29
C TYR A 303 3.60 -4.45 -1.43
N GLY A 304 2.67 -5.41 -1.41
CA GLY A 304 1.42 -5.36 -0.64
C GLY A 304 0.29 -4.49 -1.20
N PHE A 305 0.36 -4.05 -2.47
CA PHE A 305 -0.75 -3.42 -3.18
C PHE A 305 -1.65 -4.46 -3.83
N LEU A 306 -2.93 -4.10 -3.98
CA LEU A 306 -3.92 -4.97 -4.61
C LEU A 306 -3.79 -4.94 -6.14
N GLU A 307 -3.69 -6.12 -6.73
CA GLU A 307 -3.71 -6.35 -8.17
C GLU A 307 -4.96 -7.15 -8.54
N THR A 308 -5.39 -7.01 -9.79
CA THR A 308 -6.45 -7.83 -10.36
C THR A 308 -6.05 -8.27 -11.77
N PRO A 309 -6.47 -9.47 -12.23
CA PRO A 309 -6.03 -10.01 -13.51
C PRO A 309 -6.83 -9.44 -14.68
N TYR A 310 -6.13 -9.19 -15.78
CA TYR A 310 -6.71 -8.80 -17.07
C TYR A 310 -6.14 -9.65 -18.20
N ARG A 311 -6.93 -9.84 -19.25
CA ARG A 311 -6.52 -10.46 -20.51
C ARG A 311 -5.88 -9.40 -21.39
N LYS A 312 -4.71 -9.70 -21.96
CA LYS A 312 -4.04 -8.80 -22.89
C LYS A 312 -4.73 -8.81 -24.25
N VAL A 313 -4.99 -7.63 -24.81
CA VAL A 313 -5.57 -7.46 -26.15
C VAL A 313 -4.46 -6.97 -27.09
N ILE A 314 -4.29 -7.65 -28.21
CA ILE A 314 -3.30 -7.31 -29.24
C ILE A 314 -4.05 -7.19 -30.56
N ASP A 315 -3.96 -6.03 -31.22
CA ASP A 315 -4.60 -5.75 -32.52
C ASP A 315 -6.10 -6.10 -32.57
N GLY A 316 -6.82 -5.80 -31.47
CA GLY A 316 -8.26 -6.08 -31.34
C GLY A 316 -8.64 -7.53 -31.02
N VAL A 317 -7.65 -8.40 -30.74
CA VAL A 317 -7.86 -9.81 -30.35
C VAL A 317 -7.50 -10.00 -28.87
N ALA A 318 -8.49 -10.44 -28.08
CA ALA A 318 -8.32 -10.78 -26.67
C ALA A 318 -7.58 -12.12 -26.51
N THR A 319 -6.30 -12.06 -26.15
CA THR A 319 -5.45 -13.24 -25.96
C THR A 319 -5.84 -14.03 -24.70
N LYS A 320 -5.23 -15.20 -24.51
CA LYS A 320 -5.36 -16.00 -23.27
C LYS A 320 -4.27 -15.64 -22.24
N GLU A 321 -3.38 -14.70 -22.55
CA GLU A 321 -2.35 -14.24 -21.64
C GLU A 321 -2.98 -13.35 -20.57
N ILE A 322 -2.74 -13.69 -19.29
CA ILE A 322 -3.27 -12.97 -18.14
C ILE A 322 -2.14 -12.16 -17.52
N SER A 323 -2.33 -10.84 -17.46
CA SER A 323 -1.46 -9.92 -16.72
C SER A 323 -2.20 -9.36 -15.54
N TYR A 324 -1.57 -9.35 -14.37
CA TYR A 324 -2.13 -8.67 -13.21
C TYR A 324 -1.65 -7.23 -13.18
N LEU A 325 -2.57 -6.31 -12.97
CA LEU A 325 -2.27 -4.88 -12.94
C LEU A 325 -2.62 -4.31 -11.57
N SER A 326 -1.72 -3.52 -11.02
CA SER A 326 -1.98 -2.67 -9.85
C SER A 326 -2.90 -1.49 -10.22
N ALA A 327 -3.47 -0.84 -9.22
CA ALA A 327 -4.32 0.34 -9.45
C ALA A 327 -3.57 1.49 -10.14
N ILE A 328 -2.24 1.58 -9.96
CA ILE A 328 -1.40 2.62 -10.56
C ILE A 328 -1.18 2.35 -12.06
N GLU A 329 -0.97 1.08 -12.41
CA GLU A 329 -0.75 0.66 -13.80
C GLU A 329 -2.04 0.68 -14.60
N GLU A 330 -3.15 0.28 -13.97
CA GLU A 330 -4.48 0.26 -14.61
C GLU A 330 -4.87 1.62 -15.21
N GLY A 331 -4.60 2.73 -14.51
CA GLY A 331 -4.96 4.06 -15.00
C GLY A 331 -4.30 4.47 -16.33
N ARG A 332 -3.23 3.78 -16.75
CA ARG A 332 -2.50 4.08 -18.00
C ARG A 332 -3.07 3.37 -19.23
N TYR A 333 -3.95 2.39 -19.04
CA TYR A 333 -4.46 1.54 -20.11
C TYR A 333 -5.97 1.69 -20.29
N ILE A 334 -6.43 1.40 -21.50
CA ILE A 334 -7.86 1.33 -21.83
C ILE A 334 -8.29 -0.13 -21.67
N ILE A 335 -9.21 -0.37 -20.73
CA ILE A 335 -9.65 -1.72 -20.35
C ILE A 335 -11.10 -1.94 -20.77
N ALA A 336 -11.34 -2.96 -21.60
CA ALA A 336 -12.68 -3.36 -22.03
C ALA A 336 -13.41 -4.20 -20.96
N GLN A 337 -14.74 -4.07 -20.93
CA GLN A 337 -15.61 -4.83 -20.04
C GLN A 337 -15.67 -6.32 -20.40
N ALA A 338 -15.89 -7.19 -19.41
CA ALA A 338 -15.94 -8.66 -19.60
C ALA A 338 -17.06 -9.14 -20.54
N ASN A 339 -18.11 -8.35 -20.72
CA ASN A 339 -19.30 -8.66 -21.52
C ASN A 339 -19.20 -8.18 -22.99
N ALA A 340 -18.06 -7.63 -23.41
CA ALA A 340 -17.86 -7.23 -24.79
C ALA A 340 -18.01 -8.44 -25.73
N GLU A 341 -18.74 -8.27 -26.84
CA GLU A 341 -18.98 -9.33 -27.81
C GLU A 341 -17.68 -9.69 -28.55
N MET A 342 -17.40 -10.99 -28.64
CA MET A 342 -16.20 -11.56 -29.25
C MET A 342 -16.55 -12.68 -30.23
N ASP A 343 -15.74 -12.85 -31.27
CA ASP A 343 -15.81 -14.01 -32.16
C ASP A 343 -15.12 -15.26 -31.54
N GLU A 344 -15.18 -16.40 -32.24
CA GLU A 344 -14.54 -17.65 -31.77
C GLU A 344 -13.02 -17.56 -31.63
N ASN A 345 -12.38 -16.60 -32.30
CA ASN A 345 -10.94 -16.35 -32.23
C ASN A 345 -10.59 -15.30 -31.16
N GLY A 346 -11.58 -14.74 -30.46
CA GLY A 346 -11.40 -13.72 -29.43
C GLY A 346 -11.30 -12.28 -29.97
N ARG A 347 -11.64 -12.04 -31.24
CA ARG A 347 -11.67 -10.69 -31.81
C ARG A 347 -12.95 -9.96 -31.39
N LEU A 348 -12.80 -8.70 -30.99
CA LEU A 348 -13.94 -7.83 -30.67
C LEU A 348 -14.74 -7.52 -31.94
N THR A 349 -16.03 -7.82 -31.93
CA THR A 349 -16.90 -7.73 -33.13
C THR A 349 -17.50 -6.34 -33.35
N GLN A 350 -17.58 -5.52 -32.29
CA GLN A 350 -18.22 -4.21 -32.32
C GLN A 350 -17.26 -3.12 -32.81
N GLU A 351 -17.78 -2.12 -33.52
CA GLU A 351 -16.98 -0.96 -33.98
C GLU A 351 -16.53 -0.08 -32.81
N LEU A 352 -17.37 0.05 -31.79
CA LEU A 352 -17.11 0.76 -30.55
C LEU A 352 -17.44 -0.14 -29.37
N VAL A 353 -16.45 -0.39 -28.52
CA VAL A 353 -16.55 -1.26 -27.35
C VAL A 353 -16.55 -0.40 -26.09
N SER A 354 -17.39 -0.77 -25.13
CA SER A 354 -17.43 -0.14 -23.81
C SER A 354 -16.16 -0.46 -23.04
N ALA A 355 -15.39 0.58 -22.72
CA ALA A 355 -14.13 0.48 -22.00
C ALA A 355 -14.05 1.51 -20.88
N ARG A 356 -13.01 1.40 -20.07
CA ARG A 356 -12.67 2.37 -19.05
C ARG A 356 -11.25 2.89 -19.23
N GLU A 357 -11.10 4.20 -19.08
CA GLU A 357 -9.84 4.93 -19.18
C GLU A 357 -9.76 5.87 -17.98
N ASN A 358 -8.72 5.72 -17.15
CA ASN A 358 -8.50 6.52 -15.94
C ASN A 358 -9.72 6.66 -14.99
N GLY A 359 -10.54 5.62 -14.89
CA GLY A 359 -11.73 5.59 -14.02
C GLY A 359 -13.02 6.09 -14.67
N GLU A 360 -12.98 6.64 -15.89
CA GLU A 360 -14.15 7.06 -16.65
C GLU A 360 -14.55 6.03 -17.71
N PHE A 361 -15.85 5.93 -18.00
CA PHE A 361 -16.37 5.05 -19.04
C PHE A 361 -16.30 5.75 -20.40
N VAL A 362 -15.64 5.10 -21.35
CA VAL A 362 -15.42 5.60 -22.71
C VAL A 362 -15.81 4.54 -23.73
N LEU A 363 -16.27 4.98 -24.90
CA LEU A 363 -16.43 4.11 -26.07
C LEU A 363 -15.15 4.19 -26.89
N ALA A 364 -14.43 3.08 -26.98
CA ALA A 364 -13.16 2.99 -27.70
C ALA A 364 -13.25 2.01 -28.86
N SER A 365 -12.49 2.28 -29.92
CA SER A 365 -12.32 1.33 -31.02
C SER A 365 -11.54 0.09 -30.53
N PRO A 366 -11.82 -1.13 -31.06
CA PRO A 366 -11.10 -2.35 -30.70
C PRO A 366 -9.58 -2.25 -30.75
N GLU A 367 -9.04 -1.47 -31.68
CA GLU A 367 -7.60 -1.26 -31.87
C GLU A 367 -6.94 -0.45 -30.72
N ARG A 368 -7.73 0.38 -30.02
CA ARG A 368 -7.24 1.17 -28.88
C ARG A 368 -7.28 0.42 -27.57
N ILE A 369 -7.94 -0.74 -27.50
CA ILE A 369 -8.08 -1.52 -26.27
C ILE A 369 -6.80 -2.32 -26.05
N GLN A 370 -6.17 -2.16 -24.88
CA GLN A 370 -4.97 -2.92 -24.52
C GLN A 370 -5.26 -4.11 -23.59
N TYR A 371 -6.31 -4.02 -22.78
CA TYR A 371 -6.67 -5.06 -21.82
C TYR A 371 -8.19 -5.29 -21.77
N MET A 372 -8.58 -6.45 -21.27
CA MET A 372 -9.98 -6.83 -21.06
C MET A 372 -10.11 -7.56 -19.73
N ASP A 373 -11.22 -7.34 -19.05
CA ASP A 373 -11.61 -8.08 -17.85
C ASP A 373 -11.63 -9.61 -18.08
N VAL A 374 -11.25 -10.40 -17.06
CA VAL A 374 -11.18 -11.87 -17.19
C VAL A 374 -12.55 -12.52 -17.07
N ALA A 375 -13.35 -12.05 -16.11
CA ALA A 375 -14.66 -12.62 -15.81
C ALA A 375 -15.61 -11.54 -15.25
N PRO A 376 -16.92 -11.59 -15.54
CA PRO A 376 -17.87 -10.64 -14.95
C PRO A 376 -17.91 -10.69 -13.42
N SER A 377 -17.68 -11.86 -12.83
CA SER A 377 -17.66 -12.07 -11.37
C SER A 377 -16.45 -11.46 -10.68
N GLN A 378 -15.45 -10.94 -11.41
CA GLN A 378 -14.22 -10.43 -10.82
C GLN A 378 -14.42 -9.24 -9.87
N ILE A 379 -15.53 -8.51 -10.01
CA ILE A 379 -15.83 -7.28 -9.26
C ILE A 379 -16.28 -7.61 -7.83
N VAL A 380 -16.86 -8.79 -7.62
CA VAL A 380 -17.54 -9.15 -6.38
C VAL A 380 -16.68 -10.09 -5.52
N SER A 381 -17.02 -10.19 -4.23
CA SER A 381 -16.40 -11.11 -3.28
C SER A 381 -17.06 -12.49 -3.34
N CYS A 382 -16.50 -13.45 -2.58
CA CYS A 382 -17.05 -14.80 -2.48
C CYS A 382 -18.52 -14.84 -2.02
N ALA A 383 -18.93 -14.01 -1.05
CA ALA A 383 -20.30 -14.02 -0.56
C ALA A 383 -21.30 -13.43 -1.58
N ALA A 384 -20.96 -12.28 -2.16
CA ALA A 384 -21.81 -11.65 -3.17
C ALA A 384 -21.91 -12.51 -4.44
N ALA A 385 -20.82 -13.20 -4.83
CA ALA A 385 -20.81 -14.10 -5.98
C ALA A 385 -21.69 -15.35 -5.82
N LEU A 386 -22.14 -15.69 -4.61
CA LEU A 386 -23.06 -16.80 -4.37
C LEU A 386 -24.54 -16.41 -4.50
N ILE A 387 -24.85 -15.12 -4.67
CA ILE A 387 -26.22 -14.64 -4.88
C ILE A 387 -26.59 -14.87 -6.36
N PRO A 388 -27.54 -15.76 -6.69
CA PRO A 388 -28.02 -15.88 -8.06
C PRO A 388 -28.82 -14.65 -8.45
N PHE A 389 -28.74 -14.23 -9.72
CA PHE A 389 -29.44 -13.06 -10.25
C PHE A 389 -29.08 -11.74 -9.56
N LEU A 390 -27.84 -11.62 -9.10
CA LEU A 390 -27.31 -10.42 -8.44
C LEU A 390 -27.52 -9.15 -9.28
N GLU A 391 -27.47 -9.27 -10.61
CA GLU A 391 -27.72 -8.20 -11.58
C GLU A 391 -29.14 -7.61 -11.54
N HIS A 392 -30.09 -8.30 -10.89
CA HIS A 392 -31.48 -7.86 -10.74
C HIS A 392 -31.81 -7.34 -9.34
N ASP A 393 -30.86 -7.41 -8.41
CA ASP A 393 -31.02 -6.94 -7.04
C ASP A 393 -30.42 -5.54 -6.86
N ASP A 394 -31.08 -4.71 -6.04
CA ASP A 394 -30.50 -3.44 -5.59
C ASP A 394 -29.24 -3.69 -4.74
N ALA A 395 -28.25 -2.81 -4.86
CA ALA A 395 -26.97 -2.95 -4.17
C ALA A 395 -27.11 -3.06 -2.64
N ASN A 396 -28.07 -2.35 -2.03
CA ASN A 396 -28.28 -2.45 -0.59
C ASN A 396 -28.87 -3.80 -0.19
N ARG A 397 -29.74 -4.38 -1.03
CA ARG A 397 -30.32 -5.71 -0.81
C ARG A 397 -29.27 -6.81 -0.98
N ALA A 398 -28.40 -6.67 -1.99
CA ALA A 398 -27.25 -7.54 -2.17
C ALA A 398 -26.29 -7.48 -0.97
N LEU A 399 -26.03 -6.29 -0.43
CA LEU A 399 -25.22 -6.09 0.78
C LEU A 399 -25.82 -6.84 1.97
N MET A 400 -27.11 -6.60 2.26
CA MET A 400 -27.83 -7.33 3.31
C MET A 400 -27.79 -8.85 3.08
N GLY A 401 -28.03 -9.30 1.86
CA GLY A 401 -28.01 -10.72 1.49
C GLY A 401 -26.65 -11.37 1.75
N SER A 402 -25.56 -10.74 1.32
CA SER A 402 -24.19 -11.23 1.55
C SER A 402 -23.85 -11.31 3.04
N ASN A 403 -24.31 -10.33 3.84
CA ASN A 403 -24.12 -10.34 5.29
C ASN A 403 -24.97 -11.41 5.99
N MET A 404 -26.22 -11.61 5.55
CA MET A 404 -27.11 -12.63 6.10
C MET A 404 -26.62 -14.05 5.81
N GLN A 405 -26.04 -14.30 4.63
CA GLN A 405 -25.47 -15.61 4.28
C GLN A 405 -24.39 -16.05 5.28
N ARG A 406 -23.57 -15.13 5.79
CA ARG A 406 -22.51 -15.43 6.79
C ARG A 406 -23.06 -15.84 8.16
N GLN A 407 -24.33 -15.54 8.44
CA GLN A 407 -25.02 -15.87 9.68
C GLN A 407 -25.86 -17.15 9.59
N GLY A 408 -25.97 -17.74 8.39
CA GLY A 408 -26.73 -18.96 8.17
C GLY A 408 -26.13 -20.14 8.94
N VAL A 409 -26.91 -20.77 9.82
CA VAL A 409 -26.46 -21.93 10.61
C VAL A 409 -26.67 -23.22 9.82
N PRO A 410 -25.66 -24.12 9.74
CA PRO A 410 -25.81 -25.42 9.07
C PRO A 410 -26.95 -26.24 9.67
N CYS A 411 -27.86 -26.72 8.82
CA CYS A 411 -28.94 -27.62 9.24
C CYS A 411 -28.41 -29.03 9.52
N LEU A 412 -29.18 -29.83 10.27
CA LEU A 412 -28.86 -31.24 10.55
C LEU A 412 -28.65 -32.08 9.28
N ARG A 413 -29.41 -31.78 8.23
CA ARG A 413 -29.28 -32.38 6.90
C ARG A 413 -29.06 -31.25 5.89
N PRO A 414 -27.84 -31.07 5.38
CA PRO A 414 -27.57 -30.04 4.38
C PRO A 414 -28.21 -30.44 3.04
N GLU A 415 -28.94 -29.50 2.44
CA GLU A 415 -29.49 -29.64 1.09
C GLU A 415 -28.70 -28.76 0.12
N LYS A 416 -28.57 -29.22 -1.13
CA LYS A 416 -27.90 -28.43 -2.17
C LYS A 416 -28.84 -27.31 -2.64
N PRO A 417 -28.32 -26.11 -2.96
CA PRO A 417 -29.12 -25.07 -3.58
C PRO A 417 -29.63 -25.56 -4.94
N VAL A 418 -30.93 -25.38 -5.20
CA VAL A 418 -31.55 -25.71 -6.49
C VAL A 418 -31.11 -24.73 -7.57
N VAL A 419 -30.93 -23.46 -7.19
CA VAL A 419 -30.41 -22.39 -8.03
C VAL A 419 -29.10 -21.91 -7.40
N GLY A 420 -28.00 -22.03 -8.13
CA GLY A 420 -26.67 -21.64 -7.68
C GLY A 420 -25.88 -20.96 -8.80
N THR A 421 -24.66 -20.56 -8.48
CA THR A 421 -23.79 -19.71 -9.33
C THR A 421 -22.58 -20.47 -9.88
N GLY A 422 -22.24 -21.62 -9.30
CA GLY A 422 -21.06 -22.42 -9.63
C GLY A 422 -19.87 -22.17 -8.69
N ILE A 423 -19.92 -21.10 -7.88
CA ILE A 423 -18.87 -20.76 -6.91
C ILE A 423 -18.97 -21.61 -5.63
N GLU A 424 -20.12 -22.25 -5.38
CA GLU A 424 -20.40 -23.04 -4.17
C GLU A 424 -19.34 -24.14 -3.94
N ARG A 425 -18.93 -24.82 -5.03
CA ARG A 425 -17.93 -25.88 -4.96
C ARG A 425 -16.58 -25.32 -4.50
N THR A 426 -16.15 -24.21 -5.07
CA THR A 426 -14.88 -23.56 -4.73
C THR A 426 -14.89 -23.12 -3.28
N VAL A 427 -15.98 -22.51 -2.79
CA VAL A 427 -16.11 -22.10 -1.38
C VAL A 427 -16.05 -23.30 -0.44
N ALA A 428 -16.76 -24.40 -0.74
CA ALA A 428 -16.74 -25.59 0.11
C ALA A 428 -15.36 -26.28 0.16
N VAL A 429 -14.64 -26.29 -0.97
CA VAL A 429 -13.31 -26.89 -1.11
C VAL A 429 -12.25 -26.01 -0.45
N ASP A 430 -12.27 -24.71 -0.69
CA ASP A 430 -11.21 -23.80 -0.24
C ASP A 430 -11.37 -23.39 1.22
N SER A 431 -12.56 -23.58 1.82
CA SER A 431 -12.75 -23.38 3.27
C SER A 431 -11.96 -24.39 4.09
N LYS A 432 -11.59 -25.53 3.47
CA LYS A 432 -10.98 -26.69 4.12
C LYS A 432 -11.83 -27.30 5.24
N THR A 433 -13.13 -26.98 5.27
CA THR A 433 -14.10 -27.67 6.14
C THR A 433 -14.34 -29.10 5.64
N THR A 434 -14.28 -29.33 4.32
CA THR A 434 -14.35 -30.67 3.72
C THR A 434 -12.98 -31.32 3.64
N VAL A 435 -12.89 -32.60 4.01
CA VAL A 435 -11.66 -33.39 3.82
C VAL A 435 -11.50 -33.73 2.34
N GLN A 436 -10.33 -33.46 1.78
CA GLN A 436 -9.99 -33.68 0.37
C GLN A 436 -9.02 -34.85 0.23
N ALA A 437 -9.24 -35.68 -0.79
CA ALA A 437 -8.28 -36.68 -1.19
C ALA A 437 -7.02 -35.98 -1.73
N ARG A 438 -5.86 -36.34 -1.18
CA ARG A 438 -4.55 -35.83 -1.62
C ARG A 438 -4.10 -36.50 -2.91
N ARG A 439 -4.40 -37.80 -3.03
CA ARG A 439 -4.05 -38.66 -4.16
C ARG A 439 -5.29 -39.37 -4.68
N GLY A 440 -5.33 -39.58 -5.99
CA GLY A 440 -6.33 -40.39 -6.66
C GLY A 440 -6.21 -41.86 -6.24
N GLY A 441 -7.35 -42.54 -6.09
CA GLY A 441 -7.37 -43.92 -5.66
C GLY A 441 -8.75 -44.52 -5.53
N ILE A 442 -8.79 -45.78 -5.12
CA ILE A 442 -10.01 -46.53 -4.84
C ILE A 442 -10.26 -46.48 -3.34
N VAL A 443 -11.49 -46.14 -2.95
CA VAL A 443 -11.89 -46.16 -1.54
C VAL A 443 -11.97 -47.61 -1.07
N ASP A 444 -11.07 -48.01 -0.18
CA ASP A 444 -10.97 -49.38 0.33
C ASP A 444 -11.86 -49.61 1.54
N TYR A 445 -11.96 -48.59 2.40
CA TYR A 445 -12.76 -48.65 3.62
C TYR A 445 -13.40 -47.30 3.93
N VAL A 446 -14.70 -47.34 4.28
CA VAL A 446 -15.47 -46.17 4.70
C VAL A 446 -16.13 -46.48 6.03
N ASP A 447 -15.88 -45.62 6.99
CA ASP A 447 -16.55 -45.59 8.28
C ASP A 447 -16.95 -44.15 8.63
N ALA A 448 -17.84 -43.99 9.61
CA ALA A 448 -18.25 -42.69 10.10
C ALA A 448 -17.05 -41.85 10.58
N ASN A 449 -16.01 -42.48 11.12
CA ASN A 449 -14.86 -41.80 11.72
C ASN A 449 -13.65 -41.68 10.80
N ARG A 450 -13.55 -42.52 9.76
CA ARG A 450 -12.39 -42.52 8.87
C ARG A 450 -12.72 -43.06 7.48
N VAL A 451 -11.97 -42.59 6.50
CA VAL A 451 -11.99 -43.07 5.12
C VAL A 451 -10.58 -43.49 4.74
N VAL A 452 -10.44 -44.67 4.15
CA VAL A 452 -9.16 -45.23 3.70
C VAL A 452 -9.19 -45.34 2.18
N ILE A 453 -8.21 -44.74 1.53
CA ILE A 453 -8.07 -44.72 0.07
C ILE A 453 -6.81 -45.49 -0.29
N ARG A 454 -6.96 -46.53 -1.12
CA ARG A 454 -5.85 -47.20 -1.77
C ARG A 454 -5.45 -46.39 -3.00
N VAL A 455 -4.23 -45.88 -2.98
CA VAL A 455 -3.72 -44.96 -3.99
C VAL A 455 -3.47 -45.69 -5.30
N ASN A 456 -3.70 -45.02 -6.42
CA ASN A 456 -3.38 -45.57 -7.74
C ASN A 456 -1.86 -45.75 -7.91
N ASP A 457 -1.43 -46.79 -8.62
CA ASP A 457 -0.01 -47.09 -8.81
C ASP A 457 0.77 -45.94 -9.47
N GLU A 458 0.13 -45.13 -10.32
CA GLU A 458 0.73 -43.97 -11.00
C GLU A 458 1.11 -42.82 -10.04
N GLU A 459 0.34 -42.65 -8.97
CA GLU A 459 0.57 -41.61 -7.94
C GLU A 459 1.29 -42.18 -6.70
N SER A 460 1.67 -43.46 -6.74
CA SER A 460 2.34 -44.15 -5.66
C SER A 460 3.84 -43.85 -5.69
N ILE A 461 4.35 -43.32 -4.58
CA ILE A 461 5.79 -43.02 -4.43
C ILE A 461 6.48 -44.26 -3.86
N ALA A 462 7.56 -44.71 -4.53
CA ALA A 462 8.34 -45.85 -4.08
C ALA A 462 8.91 -45.62 -2.67
N GLY A 463 8.50 -46.45 -1.71
CA GLY A 463 8.91 -46.35 -0.30
C GLY A 463 7.84 -45.80 0.64
N GLU A 464 6.74 -45.26 0.14
CA GLU A 464 5.58 -44.89 0.94
C GLU A 464 4.55 -46.02 1.00
N THR A 465 3.75 -46.02 2.07
CA THR A 465 2.54 -46.85 2.11
C THR A 465 1.56 -46.35 1.05
N GLY A 466 1.18 -47.19 0.09
CA GLY A 466 0.21 -46.89 -0.99
C GLY A 466 -1.24 -46.73 -0.52
N VAL A 467 -1.45 -46.28 0.70
CA VAL A 467 -2.75 -46.11 1.35
C VAL A 467 -2.76 -44.79 2.09
N ASP A 468 -3.78 -43.97 1.81
CA ASP A 468 -4.06 -42.72 2.52
C ASP A 468 -5.22 -42.92 3.50
N ILE A 469 -5.02 -42.50 4.76
CA ILE A 469 -6.02 -42.58 5.82
C ILE A 469 -6.48 -41.17 6.19
N TYR A 470 -7.78 -40.92 6.08
CA TYR A 470 -8.42 -39.64 6.37
C TYR A 470 -9.33 -39.79 7.60
N ASN A 471 -8.98 -39.15 8.72
CA ASN A 471 -9.80 -39.14 9.92
C ASN A 471 -10.80 -37.98 9.89
N LEU A 472 -12.07 -38.26 10.19
CA LEU A 472 -13.16 -37.30 10.20
C LEU A 472 -13.39 -36.79 11.62
N GLN A 473 -13.54 -35.48 11.78
CA GLN A 473 -13.93 -34.88 13.05
C GLN A 473 -15.42 -35.16 13.32
N LYS A 474 -15.73 -35.59 14.54
CA LYS A 474 -17.10 -35.87 15.01
C LYS A 474 -17.47 -35.01 16.19
N PHE A 475 -18.78 -34.83 16.40
CA PHE A 475 -19.32 -34.26 17.63
C PHE A 475 -19.04 -35.23 18.78
N THR A 476 -18.18 -34.82 19.70
CA THR A 476 -17.90 -35.51 20.98
C THR A 476 -18.92 -35.18 22.04
#